data_AF-A0A9E2BSR7-F1
#
_entry.id   AF-A0A9E2BSR7-F1
#
_cell.length_a   1.000
_cell.length_b   1.000
_cell.length_c   1.000
_cell.angle_alpha   90.00
_cell.angle_beta   90.00
_cell.angle_gamma   90.00
#
_symmetry.space_group_name_H-M   'P 1'
#
loop_
_entity.id
_entity.type
_entity.pdbx_description
1 polymer ?
#
loop_
_entity_poly.entity_id
_entity_poly.type
_entity_poly.pdbx_seq_one_letter_code
_entity_poly.pdbx_strand_id
1 'polypeptide(L)'
;MNAPVDKLRLGPLPKTETVKLTIALTTTLKIDLERYAALHTQTYGEPVDAVALIPHMLELFILRDRGFNALKAKASRLRSGAGG
;
A
#
# COMPACT_ATOMS: atom_id res chain seq x y z
N MET A 1 -29.36 -13.17 8.40
CA MET A 1 -28.19 -12.36 8.78
C MET A 1 -27.02 -12.87 7.95
N ASN A 2 -26.65 -12.18 6.87
CA ASN A 2 -25.60 -12.64 5.95
C ASN A 2 -24.39 -11.71 6.13
N ALA A 3 -23.24 -12.27 6.48
CA ALA A 3 -22.00 -11.51 6.65
C ALA A 3 -21.60 -10.86 5.31
N PRO A 4 -21.14 -9.60 5.27
CA PRO A 4 -20.75 -8.97 4.02
C PRO A 4 -19.47 -9.62 3.51
N VAL A 5 -19.56 -10.13 2.28
CA VAL A 5 -18.45 -10.65 1.47
C VAL A 5 -17.22 -9.74 1.52
N ASP A 6 -16.06 -10.40 1.65
CA ASP A 6 -14.75 -9.83 1.89
C ASP A 6 -14.44 -8.59 1.06
N LYS A 7 -14.45 -7.43 1.72
CA LYS A 7 -13.99 -6.17 1.14
C LYS A 7 -12.48 -6.24 0.94
N LEU A 8 -12.02 -6.09 -0.29
CA LEU A 8 -10.61 -5.82 -0.52
C LEU A 8 -10.19 -4.59 0.27
N ARG A 9 -8.98 -4.69 0.79
CA ARG A 9 -8.40 -3.75 1.73
C ARG A 9 -8.08 -2.38 1.13
N LEU A 10 -8.29 -2.20 -0.18
CA LEU A 10 -8.04 -0.99 -0.93
C LEU A 10 -9.37 -0.35 -1.31
N GLY A 11 -9.56 0.92 -0.91
CA GLY A 11 -10.68 1.76 -1.32
C GLY A 11 -10.30 2.65 -2.52
N PRO A 12 -11.15 3.61 -2.92
CA PRO A 12 -10.87 4.51 -4.03
C PRO A 12 -9.59 5.33 -3.81
N LEU A 13 -8.84 5.54 -4.89
CA LEU A 13 -7.48 6.09 -4.86
C LEU A 13 -7.48 7.63 -4.72
N PRO A 14 -6.68 8.21 -3.81
CA PRO A 14 -6.58 9.67 -3.65
C PRO A 14 -5.74 10.34 -4.76
N LYS A 15 -5.98 11.63 -5.02
CA LYS A 15 -5.11 12.47 -5.88
C LYS A 15 -3.92 12.98 -5.08
N THR A 16 -2.69 12.63 -5.48
CA THR A 16 -1.44 12.91 -4.74
C THR A 16 -0.30 13.39 -5.66
N GLU A 17 0.58 14.26 -5.13
CA GLU A 17 1.89 14.55 -5.75
C GLU A 17 2.73 13.27 -5.80
N THR A 18 3.37 12.98 -6.94
CA THR A 18 4.04 11.68 -7.16
C THR A 18 5.56 11.84 -7.31
N VAL A 19 6.31 10.92 -6.71
CA VAL A 19 7.76 10.78 -6.87
C VAL A 19 8.04 9.45 -7.57
N LYS A 20 8.87 9.46 -8.61
CA LYS A 20 9.29 8.24 -9.31
C LYS A 20 10.47 7.59 -8.61
N LEU A 21 10.39 6.29 -8.40
CA LEU A 21 11.44 5.46 -7.79
C LEU A 21 11.73 4.26 -8.69
N THR A 22 13.00 3.92 -8.86
CA THR A 22 13.43 2.66 -9.48
C THR A 22 13.77 1.67 -8.38
N ILE A 23 13.17 0.48 -8.43
CA ILE A 23 13.35 -0.57 -7.42
C ILE A 23 13.79 -1.88 -8.07
N ALA A 24 14.64 -2.64 -7.37
CA ALA A 24 14.94 -4.02 -7.74
C ALA A 24 13.94 -4.95 -7.06
N LEU A 25 13.39 -5.91 -7.81
CA LEU A 25 12.49 -6.95 -7.30
C LEU A 25 13.09 -8.33 -7.58
N THR A 26 12.79 -9.29 -6.70
CA THR A 26 13.04 -10.69 -7.04
C THR A 26 12.11 -11.12 -8.18
N THR A 27 12.54 -12.09 -8.99
CA THR A 27 11.70 -12.65 -10.06
C THR A 27 10.38 -13.20 -9.52
N THR A 28 10.43 -13.87 -8.36
CA THR A 28 9.24 -14.41 -7.70
C THR A 28 8.25 -13.31 -7.34
N LEU A 29 8.71 -12.20 -6.76
CA LEU A 29 7.82 -11.10 -6.39
C LEU A 29 7.19 -10.43 -7.62
N LYS A 30 7.94 -10.27 -8.72
CA LYS A 30 7.36 -9.78 -9.98
C LYS A 30 6.21 -10.67 -10.46
N ILE A 31 6.42 -11.98 -10.49
CA ILE A 31 5.40 -12.96 -10.94
C ILE A 31 4.15 -12.88 -10.05
N ASP A 32 4.33 -12.81 -8.73
CA ASP A 32 3.20 -12.74 -7.80
C ASP A 32 2.41 -11.43 -7.94
N LEU A 33 3.09 -10.30 -8.20
CA LEU A 33 2.45 -9.03 -8.48
C LEU A 33 1.63 -9.05 -9.79
N GLU A 34 2.17 -9.67 -10.85
CA GLU A 34 1.45 -9.84 -12.12
C GLU A 34 0.20 -10.72 -11.94
N ARG A 35 0.30 -11.82 -11.19
CA ARG A 35 -0.86 -12.66 -10.85
C ARG A 35 -1.90 -11.89 -10.03
N TYR A 36 -1.45 -11.09 -9.06
CA TYR A 36 -2.34 -10.28 -8.25
C TYR A 36 -3.15 -9.30 -9.13
N ALA A 37 -2.48 -8.63 -10.07
CA ALA A 37 -3.12 -7.70 -11.00
C ALA A 37 -4.15 -8.40 -11.91
N ALA A 38 -3.83 -9.61 -12.39
CA ALA A 38 -4.77 -10.43 -13.15
C ALA A 38 -6.00 -10.85 -12.32
N LEU A 39 -5.82 -11.21 -11.04
CA LEU A 39 -6.94 -11.53 -10.14
C LEU A 39 -7.78 -10.30 -9.81
N HIS A 40 -7.15 -9.13 -9.63
CA HIS A 40 -7.86 -7.87 -9.43
C HIS A 40 -8.76 -7.55 -10.64
N THR A 41 -8.21 -7.70 -11.85
CA THR A 41 -8.97 -7.51 -13.10
C THR A 41 -10.17 -8.44 -13.19
N GLN A 42 -10.00 -9.72 -12.87
CA GLN A 42 -11.10 -10.69 -12.84
C GLN A 42 -12.18 -10.32 -11.81
N THR A 43 -11.78 -9.75 -10.68
CA THR A 43 -12.68 -9.42 -9.57
C THR A 43 -13.51 -8.17 -9.86
N TYR A 44 -12.91 -7.15 -10.48
CA TYR A 44 -13.54 -5.83 -10.67
C TYR A 44 -13.87 -5.49 -12.13
N GLY A 45 -13.49 -6.34 -13.07
CA GLY A 45 -13.72 -6.16 -14.51
C GLY A 45 -12.85 -5.09 -15.17
N GLU A 46 -12.01 -4.40 -14.41
CA GLU A 46 -11.13 -3.34 -14.91
C GLU A 46 -9.67 -3.84 -14.97
N PRO A 47 -9.06 -3.88 -16.17
CA PRO A 47 -7.66 -4.21 -16.33
C PRO A 47 -6.75 -3.23 -15.59
N VAL A 48 -5.88 -3.78 -14.74
CA VAL A 48 -4.90 -2.98 -14.00
C VAL A 48 -3.53 -3.64 -14.08
N ASP A 49 -2.47 -2.83 -14.20
CA ASP A 49 -1.08 -3.28 -14.12
C ASP A 49 -0.65 -3.36 -12.64
N ALA A 50 0.19 -4.36 -12.31
CA ALA A 50 0.92 -4.41 -11.05
C ALA A 50 1.59 -3.07 -10.69
N VAL A 51 2.17 -2.36 -11.67
CA VAL A 51 2.83 -1.05 -11.44
C VAL A 51 1.87 -0.01 -10.88
N ALA A 52 0.60 -0.04 -11.29
CA ALA A 52 -0.43 0.86 -10.76
C ALA A 52 -0.87 0.46 -9.34
N LEU A 53 -0.77 -0.82 -8.98
CA LEU A 53 -1.15 -1.32 -7.65
C LEU A 53 -0.04 -1.13 -6.61
N ILE A 54 1.24 -1.21 -7.00
CA ILE A 54 2.39 -1.17 -6.08
C ILE A 54 2.35 0.05 -5.14
N PRO A 55 2.15 1.30 -5.60
CA PRO A 55 2.11 2.46 -4.70
C PRO A 55 1.06 2.30 -3.60
N HIS A 56 -0.15 1.85 -3.96
CA HIS A 56 -1.25 1.66 -3.02
C HIS A 56 -1.01 0.50 -2.05
N MET A 57 -0.38 -0.58 -2.51
CA MET A 57 0.03 -1.67 -1.63
C MET A 57 1.04 -1.18 -0.58
N LEU A 58 2.03 -0.37 -0.99
CA LEU A 58 3.04 0.19 -0.09
C LEU A 58 2.44 1.19 0.89
N GLU A 59 1.54 2.07 0.43
CA GLU A 59 0.81 3.00 1.30
C GLU A 59 0.01 2.24 2.36
N LEU A 60 -0.76 1.22 1.96
CA LEU A 60 -1.53 0.41 2.90
C LEU A 60 -0.64 -0.37 3.86
N PHE A 61 0.52 -0.84 3.41
CA PHE A 61 1.49 -1.52 4.26
C PHE A 61 1.99 -0.58 5.37
N ILE A 62 2.51 0.59 5.00
CA ILE A 62 3.02 1.59 5.94
C ILE A 62 1.93 2.08 6.88
N LEU A 63 0.74 2.36 6.36
CA LEU A 63 -0.40 2.82 7.15
C LEU A 63 -0.78 1.82 8.24
N ARG A 64 -0.66 0.52 7.96
CA ARG A 64 -1.11 -0.55 8.87
C ARG A 64 -0.01 -1.11 9.77
N ASP A 65 1.24 -0.75 9.55
CA ASP A 65 2.34 -1.14 10.41
C ASP A 65 2.28 -0.36 11.74
N ARG A 66 1.66 -0.98 12.76
CA ARG A 66 1.51 -0.39 14.09
C ARG A 66 2.87 -0.15 14.77
N GLY A 67 3.85 -1.04 14.55
CA GLY A 67 5.18 -0.91 15.15
C GLY A 67 5.90 0.30 14.57
N PHE A 68 5.90 0.43 13.24
CA PHE A 68 6.43 1.60 12.55
C PHE A 68 5.75 2.90 13.00
N ASN A 69 4.41 2.91 13.04
CA ASN A 69 3.65 4.10 13.45
C ASN A 69 3.93 4.52 14.90
N ALA A 70 4.10 3.57 15.83
CA ALA A 70 4.48 3.87 17.21
C ALA A 70 5.86 4.52 17.30
N LEU A 71 6.85 3.99 16.57
CA LEU A 71 8.21 4.56 16.52
C LEU A 71 8.22 5.95 15.86
N LYS A 72 7.47 6.13 14.78
CA LYS A 72 7.31 7.42 14.09
C LYS A 72 6.73 8.49 15.02
N ALA A 73 5.71 8.15 15.81
CA ALA A 73 5.10 9.05 16.79
C ALA A 73 6.05 9.39 17.96
N LYS A 74 6.87 8.42 18.42
CA LYS A 74 7.90 8.69 19.42
C LYS A 74 8.96 9.66 18.88
N ALA A 75 9.42 9.45 17.65
CA ALA A 75 10.44 10.29 17.02
C ALA A 75 9.96 11.73 16.80
N SER A 76 8.68 11.95 16.44
CA SER A 76 8.14 13.31 16.29
C SER A 76 8.09 14.07 17.62
N ARG A 77 7.73 13.40 18.72
CA ARG A 77 7.74 13.97 20.07
C ARG A 77 9.13 14.38 20.54
N LEU A 78 10.13 13.54 20.28
CA LEU A 78 11.53 13.83 20.64
C LEU A 78 12.06 15.08 19.91
N ARG A 79 11.68 15.29 18.65
CA ARG A 79 12.08 16.50 17.90
C ARG A 79 11.39 17.78 18.37
N SER A 80 10.19 17.67 18.96
CA SER A 80 9.43 18.83 19.44
C SER A 80 9.77 19.19 20.89
N GLY A 81 10.30 18.25 21.68
CA GLY A 81 10.75 18.50 23.07
C GLY A 81 12.18 19.02 23.22
N ALA A 82 12.99 19.07 22.15
CA ALA A 82 14.39 19.51 22.19
C ALA A 82 14.58 21.01 21.85
N GLY A 83 13.48 21.79 21.75
CA GLY A 83 13.50 23.20 21.40
C GLY A 83 12.93 24.13 22.48
N GLY A 84 12.87 23.69 23.73
CA GLY A 84 12.42 24.47 24.89
C GLY A 84 13.52 24.70 25.91
#